data_AF-A0A6A4QHC5-F1
#
_entry.id   AF-A0A6A4QHC5-F1
#
_cell.length_a   1.000
_cell.length_b   1.000
_cell.length_c   1.000
_cell.angle_alpha   90.00
_cell.angle_beta   90.00
_cell.angle_gamma   90.00
#
_symmetry.space_group_name_H-M   'P 1'
#
loop_
_entity.id
_entity.type
_entity.pdbx_description
1 polymer ?
#
loop_
_entity_poly.entity_id
_entity_poly.type
_entity_poly.pdbx_seq_one_letter_code
_entity_poly.pdbx_strand_id
1 'polypeptide(L)'
;MSPYSSLQFSIMGKIFLKLLLLSLVLPIASPRRPTFSNNNIDLWCNQTPHPESCKHYISLTNNYHQIKQKSLFRVILVHLALKHVLIMQSEAQEIAQSLMSKNHKALHNDCLELYENTIFHLNRTIECMDGKRSCSPVDVQTWLSTAHTNIQTCPTAAAELNAIDFKVSKLNNNITEMISNSLAINTDFLKQNKNNHRLSKGGRNVFPSWLSSDDMNLLISNSSIKADLVVAEDGSGHFKNIQDAINKAAERESKTRFVIYVKKGTYEENIKVDVNNENIMMIGDGTKQTIITGSKSFKDGFSIFNSATAGKSNSFIFLLSCYFFLV
;
A
#
# COMPACT_ATOMS: atom_id res chain seq x y z
N MET A 1 58.58 -50.96 56.31
CA MET A 1 57.32 -50.21 56.22
C MET A 1 57.65 -48.74 55.98
N SER A 2 57.44 -48.26 54.76
CA SER A 2 57.89 -46.94 54.32
C SER A 2 56.86 -45.85 54.68
N PRO A 3 57.27 -44.73 55.31
CA PRO A 3 56.39 -43.67 55.79
C PRO A 3 55.73 -42.82 54.68
N TYR A 4 55.99 -43.15 53.41
CA TYR A 4 55.48 -42.40 52.26
C TYR A 4 54.02 -42.71 51.89
N SER A 5 53.48 -43.85 52.31
CA SER A 5 52.11 -44.26 51.94
C SER A 5 51.01 -43.58 52.74
N SER A 6 51.26 -43.23 54.01
CA SER A 6 50.23 -42.61 54.88
C SER A 6 50.02 -41.12 54.61
N LEU A 7 51.04 -40.41 54.13
CA LEU A 7 50.94 -38.99 53.81
C LEU A 7 50.14 -38.75 52.52
N GLN A 8 50.25 -39.66 51.55
CA GLN A 8 49.59 -39.54 50.25
C GLN A 8 48.07 -39.74 50.34
N PHE A 9 47.59 -40.64 51.21
CA PHE A 9 46.16 -40.82 51.48
C PHE A 9 45.52 -39.62 52.21
N SER A 10 46.25 -38.97 53.13
CA SER A 10 45.76 -37.81 53.87
C SER A 10 45.61 -36.55 52.99
N ILE A 11 46.54 -36.36 52.06
CA ILE A 11 46.49 -35.23 51.11
C ILE A 11 45.35 -35.42 50.10
N MET A 12 45.20 -36.63 49.55
CA MET A 12 44.12 -36.94 48.60
C MET A 12 42.73 -36.81 49.24
N GLY A 13 42.57 -37.25 50.50
CA GLY A 13 41.30 -37.09 51.24
C GLY A 13 40.91 -35.62 51.49
N LYS A 14 41.89 -34.76 51.80
CA LYS A 14 41.65 -33.31 52.01
C LYS A 14 41.33 -32.57 50.71
N ILE A 15 41.91 -32.99 49.59
CA ILE A 15 41.58 -32.43 48.26
C ILE A 15 40.17 -32.85 47.85
N PHE A 16 39.80 -34.12 48.07
CA PHE A 16 38.47 -34.62 47.75
C PHE A 16 37.37 -33.94 48.58
N LEU A 17 37.60 -33.72 49.88
CA LEU A 17 36.65 -33.03 50.76
C LEU A 17 36.50 -31.53 50.41
N LYS A 18 37.58 -30.87 49.98
CA LYS A 18 37.51 -29.47 49.49
C LYS A 18 36.78 -29.36 48.15
N LEU A 19 36.94 -30.34 47.25
CA LEU A 19 36.17 -30.40 45.99
C LEU A 19 34.68 -30.68 46.24
N LEU A 20 34.36 -31.52 47.22
CA LEU A 20 32.97 -31.79 47.61
C LEU A 20 32.28 -30.55 48.19
N LEU A 21 32.99 -29.77 49.02
CA LEU A 21 32.46 -28.53 49.61
C LEU A 21 32.35 -27.39 48.59
N LEU A 22 33.21 -27.32 47.57
CA LEU A 22 33.10 -26.32 46.49
C LEU A 22 31.86 -26.52 45.61
N SER A 23 31.35 -27.76 45.52
CA SER A 23 30.15 -28.09 44.74
C SER A 23 28.84 -27.65 45.40
N LEU A 24 28.85 -27.35 46.71
CA LEU A 24 27.67 -26.88 47.46
C LEU A 24 27.47 -25.35 47.41
N VAL A 25 28.41 -24.58 46.85
CA VAL A 25 28.36 -23.11 46.80
C VAL A 25 28.15 -22.56 45.38
N LEU A 26 27.93 -23.43 44.40
CA LEU A 26 27.42 -22.96 43.11
C LEU A 26 26.02 -22.40 43.35
N PRO A 27 25.71 -21.15 42.96
CA PRO A 27 24.34 -20.71 42.91
C PRO A 27 23.63 -21.74 42.04
N ILE A 28 22.53 -22.33 42.55
CA ILE A 28 21.56 -22.96 41.67
C ILE A 28 21.08 -21.79 40.80
N ALA A 29 21.76 -21.57 39.68
CA ALA A 29 21.20 -20.87 38.56
C ALA A 29 20.00 -21.75 38.20
N SER A 30 18.86 -21.37 38.77
CA SER A 30 17.56 -21.81 38.29
C SER A 30 17.70 -21.73 36.78
N PRO A 31 17.50 -22.83 36.02
CA PRO A 31 17.48 -22.71 34.58
C PRO A 31 16.48 -21.59 34.36
N ARG A 32 16.94 -20.45 33.81
CA ARG A 32 16.03 -19.42 33.35
C ARG A 32 15.09 -20.25 32.50
N ARG A 33 13.86 -20.44 32.98
CA ARG A 33 12.79 -20.96 32.14
C ARG A 33 12.99 -20.18 30.86
N PRO A 34 13.19 -20.81 29.69
CA PRO A 34 13.14 -20.06 28.47
C PRO A 34 11.84 -19.27 28.62
N THR A 35 11.96 -17.96 28.70
CA THR A 35 10.79 -17.09 28.70
C THR A 35 10.21 -17.42 27.36
N PHE A 36 9.24 -18.33 27.36
CA PHE A 36 8.46 -18.66 26.20
C PHE A 36 7.68 -17.36 25.99
N SER A 37 8.32 -16.47 25.24
CA SER A 37 7.70 -15.30 24.68
C SER A 37 6.56 -15.88 23.88
N ASN A 38 5.36 -15.83 24.44
CA ASN A 38 4.13 -16.24 23.79
C ASN A 38 3.75 -15.19 22.74
N ASN A 39 4.74 -14.62 22.05
CA ASN A 39 4.55 -13.58 21.07
C ASN A 39 4.30 -14.26 19.75
N ASN A 40 3.01 -14.45 19.46
CA ASN A 40 2.52 -14.74 18.12
C ASN A 40 3.10 -13.78 17.05
N ILE A 41 3.68 -12.64 17.45
CA ILE A 41 4.43 -11.69 16.63
C ILE A 41 5.54 -12.37 15.81
N ASP A 42 6.40 -13.18 16.42
CA ASP A 42 7.50 -13.83 15.69
C ASP A 42 6.96 -14.78 14.62
N LEU A 43 5.91 -15.52 14.99
CA LEU A 43 5.20 -16.41 14.08
C LEU A 43 4.52 -15.62 12.93
N TRP A 44 3.93 -14.46 13.21
CA TRP A 44 3.33 -13.61 12.17
C TRP A 44 4.38 -12.97 11.27
N CYS A 45 5.47 -12.43 11.82
CA CYS A 45 6.56 -11.86 11.02
C CYS A 45 7.24 -12.93 10.15
N ASN A 46 7.42 -14.16 10.63
CA ASN A 46 7.99 -15.24 9.83
C ASN A 46 7.11 -15.66 8.64
N GLN A 47 5.84 -15.22 8.59
CA GLN A 47 4.94 -15.45 7.45
C GLN A 47 5.02 -14.32 6.40
N THR A 48 5.83 -13.30 6.62
CA THR A 48 5.95 -12.17 5.70
C THR A 48 7.20 -12.26 4.81
N PRO A 49 7.25 -11.57 3.66
CA PRO A 49 8.40 -11.59 2.75
C PRO A 49 9.68 -11.00 3.34
N HIS A 50 9.56 -10.07 4.30
CA HIS A 50 10.68 -9.41 4.97
C HIS A 50 10.59 -9.60 6.50
N PRO A 51 10.84 -10.82 7.01
CA PRO A 51 10.60 -11.17 8.42
C PRO A 51 11.48 -10.39 9.39
N GLU A 52 12.74 -10.13 9.02
CA GLU A 52 13.67 -9.39 9.88
C GLU A 52 13.29 -7.91 9.99
N SER A 53 12.90 -7.29 8.87
CA SER A 53 12.34 -5.94 8.83
C SER A 53 11.09 -5.84 9.71
N CYS A 54 10.19 -6.82 9.62
CA CYS A 54 8.98 -6.90 10.45
C CYS A 54 9.33 -6.93 11.95
N LYS A 55 10.21 -7.85 12.37
CA LYS A 55 10.63 -7.99 13.77
C LYS A 55 11.30 -6.72 14.28
N HIS A 56 12.19 -6.15 13.48
CA HIS A 56 12.92 -4.93 13.82
C HIS A 56 11.95 -3.79 14.11
N TYR A 57 11.09 -3.40 13.16
CA TYR A 57 10.21 -2.24 13.34
C TYR A 57 9.14 -2.45 14.40
N ILE A 58 8.66 -3.68 14.57
CA ILE A 58 7.71 -3.98 15.64
C ILE A 58 8.39 -3.94 17.01
N SER A 59 9.64 -4.35 17.16
CA SER A 59 10.36 -4.22 18.44
C SER A 59 10.53 -2.77 18.91
N LEU A 60 10.48 -1.81 17.97
CA LEU A 60 10.59 -0.37 18.25
C LEU A 60 9.28 0.27 18.72
N THR A 61 8.16 -0.47 18.77
CA THR A 61 6.89 0.07 19.24
C THR A 61 6.76 0.03 20.77
N ASN A 62 6.33 1.15 21.36
CA ASN A 62 6.07 1.24 22.80
C ASN A 62 4.95 0.28 23.27
N ASN A 63 4.11 -0.20 22.34
CA ASN A 63 2.98 -1.08 22.63
C ASN A 63 3.27 -2.56 22.32
N TYR A 64 4.53 -2.96 22.14
CA TYR A 64 4.92 -4.33 21.76
C TYR A 64 4.22 -5.42 22.61
N HIS A 65 4.18 -5.23 23.92
CA HIS A 65 3.56 -6.20 24.86
C HIS A 65 2.03 -6.25 24.79
N GLN A 66 1.38 -5.27 24.16
CA GLN A 66 -0.08 -5.21 24.00
C GLN A 66 -0.55 -5.93 22.73
N ILE A 67 0.36 -6.31 21.84
CA ILE A 67 0.06 -6.94 20.55
C ILE A 67 -0.29 -8.43 20.74
N LYS A 68 -1.52 -8.69 21.21
CA LYS A 68 -2.02 -10.06 21.45
C LYS A 68 -2.81 -10.63 20.27
N GLN A 69 -3.32 -9.77 19.40
CA GLN A 69 -4.19 -10.14 18.28
C GLN A 69 -3.56 -9.78 16.93
N LYS A 70 -3.76 -10.64 15.93
CA LYS A 70 -3.25 -10.43 14.56
C LYS A 70 -3.89 -9.20 13.89
N SER A 71 -5.12 -8.84 14.27
CA SER A 71 -5.81 -7.61 13.85
C SER A 71 -5.06 -6.36 14.31
N LEU A 72 -4.73 -6.26 15.59
CA LEU A 72 -3.95 -5.15 16.14
C LEU A 72 -2.53 -5.10 15.56
N PHE A 73 -1.89 -6.25 15.40
CA PHE A 73 -0.58 -6.35 14.74
C PHE A 73 -0.61 -5.77 13.32
N ARG A 74 -1.63 -6.11 12.53
CA ARG A 74 -1.83 -5.60 11.16
C ARG A 74 -1.99 -4.07 11.15
N VAL A 75 -2.75 -3.49 12.08
CA VAL A 75 -2.90 -2.02 12.22
C VAL A 75 -1.56 -1.35 12.55
N ILE A 76 -0.76 -1.94 13.45
CA ILE A 76 0.52 -1.37 13.87
C ILE A 76 1.53 -1.36 12.72
N LEU A 77 1.61 -2.43 11.91
CA LEU A 77 2.49 -2.47 10.75
C LEU A 77 2.21 -1.32 9.77
N VAL A 78 0.93 -1.05 9.49
CA VAL A 78 0.52 0.06 8.61
C VAL A 78 0.81 1.42 9.22
N HIS A 79 0.60 1.60 10.52
CA HIS A 79 0.98 2.83 11.23
C HIS A 79 2.48 3.10 11.17
N LEU A 80 3.32 2.07 11.34
CA LEU A 80 4.77 2.22 11.25
C LEU A 80 5.18 2.65 9.84
N ALA A 81 4.58 2.07 8.80
CA ALA A 81 4.83 2.48 7.42
C ALA A 81 4.42 3.94 7.20
N LEU A 82 3.22 4.33 7.64
CA LEU A 82 2.72 5.70 7.55
C LEU A 82 3.67 6.71 8.21
N LYS A 83 4.17 6.40 9.42
CA LYS A 83 5.11 7.25 10.14
C LYS A 83 6.37 7.53 9.31
N HIS A 84 6.91 6.53 8.63
CA HIS A 84 8.10 6.70 7.79
C HIS A 84 7.79 7.46 6.50
N VAL A 85 6.61 7.27 5.89
CA VAL A 85 6.22 8.04 4.69
C VAL A 85 6.09 9.53 5.03
N LEU A 86 5.54 9.87 6.19
CA LEU A 86 5.47 11.26 6.66
C LEU A 86 6.86 11.89 6.80
N ILE A 87 7.85 11.14 7.29
CA ILE A 87 9.24 11.60 7.35
C ILE A 87 9.79 11.80 5.93
N MET A 88 9.60 10.83 5.02
CA MET A 88 10.03 10.96 3.62
C MET A 88 9.43 12.17 2.92
N GLN A 89 8.15 12.46 3.16
CA GLN A 89 7.46 13.63 2.63
C GLN A 89 8.07 14.92 3.17
N SER A 90 8.29 15.02 4.49
CA SER A 90 8.91 16.19 5.12
C SER A 90 10.31 16.44 4.57
N GLU A 91 11.15 15.39 4.48
CA GLU A 91 12.49 15.47 3.90
C GLU A 91 12.46 15.99 2.45
N ALA A 92 11.49 15.53 1.65
CA ALA A 92 11.35 15.98 0.27
C ALA A 92 10.90 17.45 0.20
N GLN A 93 9.95 17.87 1.04
CA GLN A 93 9.46 19.25 1.06
C GLN A 93 10.54 20.28 1.44
N GLU A 94 11.55 19.88 2.21
CA GLU A 94 12.68 20.75 2.59
C GLU A 94 13.70 20.97 1.45
N ILE A 95 13.61 20.22 0.35
CA ILE A 95 14.56 20.35 -0.77
C ILE A 95 14.28 21.62 -1.56
N ALA A 96 15.26 22.52 -1.61
CA ALA A 96 15.18 23.73 -2.41
C ALA A 96 15.11 23.43 -3.92
N GLN A 97 13.94 23.65 -4.52
CA GLN A 97 13.71 23.38 -5.94
C GLN A 97 14.32 24.43 -6.89
N SER A 98 14.78 25.57 -6.37
CA SER A 98 15.26 26.71 -7.17
C SER A 98 16.51 26.41 -7.99
N LEU A 99 17.31 25.42 -7.57
CA LEU A 99 18.53 24.98 -8.27
C LEU A 99 18.31 23.73 -9.14
N MET A 100 17.10 23.18 -9.15
CA MET A 100 16.79 21.98 -9.93
C MET A 100 16.61 22.31 -11.41
N SER A 101 17.12 21.45 -12.27
CA SER A 101 16.73 21.46 -13.69
C SER A 101 15.22 21.23 -13.83
N LYS A 102 14.63 21.64 -14.97
CA LYS A 102 13.20 21.45 -15.26
C LYS A 102 12.73 20.01 -15.00
N ASN A 103 13.50 19.03 -15.47
CA ASN A 103 13.17 17.61 -15.32
C ASN A 103 13.29 17.11 -13.87
N HIS A 104 14.30 17.58 -13.13
CA HIS A 104 14.44 17.24 -11.71
C HIS A 104 13.33 17.85 -10.88
N LYS A 105 12.90 19.08 -11.19
CA LYS A 105 11.77 19.73 -10.54
C LYS A 105 10.45 18.98 -10.81
N ALA A 106 10.23 18.54 -12.06
CA ALA A 106 9.08 17.72 -12.41
C ALA A 106 9.06 16.40 -11.64
N LEU A 107 10.17 15.64 -11.68
CA LEU A 107 10.34 14.40 -10.94
C LEU A 107 10.11 14.58 -9.43
N HIS A 108 10.66 15.66 -8.87
CA HIS A 108 10.49 15.98 -7.45
C HIS A 108 9.02 16.20 -7.07
N ASN A 109 8.29 16.95 -7.89
CA ASN A 109 6.85 17.18 -7.66
C ASN A 109 6.04 15.89 -7.79
N ASP A 110 6.41 14.96 -8.69
CA ASP A 110 5.74 13.66 -8.74
C ASP A 110 6.01 12.85 -7.48
N CYS A 111 7.25 12.85 -6.97
CA CYS A 111 7.56 12.14 -5.74
C CYS A 111 6.76 12.68 -4.56
N LEU A 112 6.58 14.02 -4.46
CA LEU A 112 5.70 14.63 -3.46
C LEU A 112 4.25 14.16 -3.60
N GLU A 113 3.71 14.17 -4.82
CA GLU A 113 2.35 13.67 -5.10
C GLU A 113 2.21 12.18 -4.74
N LEU A 114 3.20 11.35 -5.07
CA LEU A 114 3.20 9.92 -4.76
C LEU A 114 3.25 9.68 -3.23
N TYR A 115 3.98 10.49 -2.47
CA TYR A 115 4.00 10.41 -1.01
C TYR A 115 2.66 10.84 -0.40
N GLU A 116 2.06 11.92 -0.89
CA GLU A 116 0.71 12.37 -0.48
C GLU A 116 -0.34 11.28 -0.72
N ASN A 117 -0.33 10.68 -1.92
CA ASN A 117 -1.22 9.58 -2.27
C ASN A 117 -0.98 8.35 -1.39
N THR A 118 0.29 8.05 -1.07
CA THR A 118 0.65 6.95 -0.16
C THR A 118 0.08 7.20 1.24
N ILE A 119 0.25 8.40 1.79
CA ILE A 119 -0.30 8.80 3.09
C ILE A 119 -1.81 8.63 3.10
N PHE A 120 -2.50 9.10 2.06
CA PHE A 120 -3.94 8.94 1.90
C PHE A 120 -4.36 7.46 1.98
N HIS A 121 -3.73 6.58 1.19
CA HIS A 121 -4.09 5.15 1.15
C HIS A 121 -3.78 4.44 2.47
N LEU A 122 -2.68 4.78 3.15
CA LEU A 122 -2.33 4.21 4.45
C LEU A 122 -3.28 4.68 5.56
N ASN A 123 -3.65 5.97 5.60
CA ASN A 123 -4.66 6.49 6.54
C ASN A 123 -6.00 5.80 6.35
N ARG A 124 -6.46 5.70 5.09
CA ARG A 124 -7.71 5.01 4.75
C ARG A 124 -7.68 3.53 5.14
N THR A 125 -6.53 2.89 4.99
CA THR A 125 -6.29 1.52 5.45
C THR A 125 -6.45 1.39 6.97
N ILE A 126 -5.90 2.34 7.73
CA ILE A 126 -6.02 2.38 9.20
C ILE A 126 -7.47 2.63 9.61
N GLU A 127 -8.14 3.64 9.05
CA GLU A 127 -9.56 3.94 9.34
C GLU A 127 -10.47 2.73 9.12
N CYS A 128 -10.21 2.00 8.03
CA CYS A 128 -10.88 0.76 7.70
C CYS A 128 -10.67 -0.34 8.76
N MET A 129 -9.43 -0.56 9.18
CA MET A 129 -9.12 -1.58 10.19
C MET A 129 -9.61 -1.19 11.60
N ASP A 130 -9.66 0.11 11.91
CA ASP A 130 -10.21 0.65 13.16
C ASP A 130 -11.75 0.64 13.19
N GLY A 131 -12.41 0.29 12.08
CA GLY A 131 -13.87 0.33 11.95
C GLY A 131 -14.46 1.74 11.83
N LYS A 132 -13.62 2.77 11.65
CA LYS A 132 -14.05 4.16 11.39
C LYS A 132 -14.60 4.33 9.98
N ARG A 133 -14.19 3.47 9.04
CA ARG A 133 -14.65 3.43 7.65
C ARG A 133 -15.09 2.02 7.26
N SER A 134 -16.27 1.90 6.65
CA SER A 134 -16.72 0.63 6.07
C SER A 134 -15.89 0.27 4.84
N CYS A 135 -15.42 -0.97 4.79
CA CYS A 135 -14.49 -1.49 3.78
C CYS A 135 -14.38 -3.02 3.89
N SER A 136 -13.84 -3.65 2.85
CA SER A 136 -13.49 -5.06 2.83
C SER A 136 -11.98 -5.28 2.99
N PRO A 137 -11.54 -6.50 3.37
CA PRO A 137 -10.12 -6.88 3.28
C PRO A 137 -9.53 -6.77 1.86
N VAL A 138 -10.36 -6.86 0.81
CA VAL A 138 -9.94 -6.63 -0.58
C VAL A 138 -9.56 -5.16 -0.78
N ASP A 139 -10.29 -4.26 -0.13
CA ASP A 139 -10.03 -2.84 -0.21
C ASP A 139 -8.71 -2.48 0.45
N VAL A 140 -8.45 -3.05 1.63
CA VAL A 140 -7.15 -2.91 2.28
C VAL A 140 -6.02 -3.46 1.42
N GLN A 141 -6.20 -4.62 0.79
CA GLN A 141 -5.18 -5.17 -0.11
C GLN A 141 -4.87 -4.17 -1.22
N THR A 142 -5.92 -3.59 -1.79
CA THR A 142 -5.85 -2.64 -2.90
C THR A 142 -5.12 -1.36 -2.48
N TRP A 143 -5.48 -0.75 -1.36
CA TRP A 143 -4.81 0.46 -0.86
C TRP A 143 -3.35 0.21 -0.51
N LEU A 144 -3.03 -0.91 0.16
CA LEU A 144 -1.66 -1.28 0.46
C LEU A 144 -0.82 -1.53 -0.80
N SER A 145 -1.39 -2.19 -1.82
CA SER A 145 -0.69 -2.41 -3.09
C SER A 145 -0.42 -1.09 -3.81
N THR A 146 -1.37 -0.17 -3.75
CA THR A 146 -1.23 1.18 -4.33
C THR A 146 -0.15 1.97 -3.63
N ALA A 147 -0.16 1.98 -2.29
CA ALA A 147 0.86 2.61 -1.47
C ALA A 147 2.26 2.06 -1.80
N HIS A 148 2.37 0.74 -1.99
CA HIS A 148 3.63 0.10 -2.38
C HIS A 148 4.12 0.60 -3.76
N THR A 149 3.24 0.57 -4.77
CA THR A 149 3.56 1.06 -6.12
C THR A 149 3.95 2.53 -6.11
N ASN A 150 3.23 3.36 -5.36
CA ASN A 150 3.52 4.79 -5.28
C ASN A 150 4.93 5.06 -4.74
N ILE A 151 5.31 4.40 -3.64
CA ILE A 151 6.64 4.53 -3.05
C ILE A 151 7.73 4.03 -4.02
N GLN A 152 7.48 2.94 -4.74
CA GLN A 152 8.45 2.43 -5.72
C GLN A 152 8.58 3.30 -6.98
N THR A 153 7.55 4.04 -7.36
CA THR A 153 7.53 4.79 -8.63
C THR A 153 8.57 5.91 -8.65
N CYS A 154 8.77 6.62 -7.54
CA CYS A 154 9.74 7.72 -7.46
C CYS A 154 11.20 7.28 -7.75
N PRO A 155 11.79 6.28 -7.06
CA PRO A 155 13.14 5.81 -7.38
C PRO A 155 13.24 5.17 -8.76
N THR A 156 12.20 4.48 -9.24
CA THR A 156 12.19 3.93 -10.60
C THR A 156 12.26 5.05 -11.64
N ALA A 157 11.44 6.09 -11.50
CA ALA A 157 11.48 7.25 -12.39
C ALA A 157 12.84 7.97 -12.32
N ALA A 158 13.43 8.14 -11.12
CA ALA A 158 14.77 8.73 -11.00
C ALA A 158 15.84 7.93 -11.77
N ALA A 159 15.80 6.60 -11.68
CA ALA A 159 16.73 5.72 -12.37
C ALA A 159 16.56 5.77 -13.90
N GLU A 160 15.32 5.72 -14.40
CA GLU A 160 15.03 5.80 -15.83
C GLU A 160 15.47 7.14 -16.46
N LEU A 161 15.47 8.20 -15.66
CA LEU A 161 15.92 9.52 -16.09
C LEU A 161 17.44 9.73 -15.99
N ASN A 162 18.20 8.71 -15.56
CA ASN A 162 19.62 8.83 -15.21
C ASN A 162 19.87 10.03 -14.27
N ALA A 163 18.92 10.30 -13.36
CA ALA A 163 19.01 11.39 -12.41
C ALA A 163 19.90 10.96 -11.23
N ILE A 164 21.20 10.77 -11.50
CA ILE A 164 22.18 10.23 -10.55
C ILE A 164 22.27 11.10 -9.28
N ASP A 165 22.04 12.41 -9.41
CA ASP A 165 22.06 13.37 -8.31
C ASP A 165 20.70 13.52 -7.59
N PHE A 166 19.66 12.83 -8.06
CA PHE A 166 18.34 12.88 -7.44
C PHE A 166 18.33 12.04 -6.16
N LYS A 167 18.23 12.73 -5.02
CA LYS A 167 18.25 12.10 -3.70
C LYS A 167 16.86 11.55 -3.36
N VAL A 168 16.70 10.24 -3.50
CA VAL A 168 15.57 9.49 -2.90
C VAL A 168 15.86 9.25 -1.42
N SER A 169 14.83 9.30 -0.56
CA SER A 169 15.02 9.04 0.87
C SER A 169 15.53 7.61 1.11
N LYS A 170 16.47 7.47 2.06
CA LYS A 170 17.03 6.17 2.47
C LYS A 170 15.98 5.25 3.10
N LEU A 171 14.85 5.82 3.54
CA LEU A 171 13.74 5.07 4.12
C LEU A 171 12.93 4.30 3.07
N ASN A 172 13.13 4.54 1.76
CA ASN A 172 12.32 3.94 0.70
C ASN A 172 12.24 2.41 0.82
N ASN A 173 13.39 1.74 0.97
CA ASN A 173 13.44 0.28 1.10
C ASN A 173 12.76 -0.20 2.38
N ASN A 174 12.95 0.52 3.48
CA ASN A 174 12.29 0.18 4.74
C ASN A 174 10.77 0.20 4.59
N ILE A 175 10.24 1.23 3.93
CA ILE A 175 8.80 1.39 3.72
C ILE A 175 8.25 0.33 2.77
N THR A 176 8.91 0.06 1.64
CA THR A 176 8.45 -0.98 0.71
C THR A 176 8.39 -2.35 1.38
N GLU A 177 9.39 -2.68 2.21
CA GLU A 177 9.37 -3.90 3.02
C GLU A 177 8.23 -3.92 4.04
N MET A 178 7.98 -2.81 4.75
CA MET A 178 6.89 -2.72 5.73
C MET A 178 5.50 -2.83 5.09
N ILE A 179 5.29 -2.18 3.95
CA ILE A 179 4.04 -2.28 3.18
C ILE A 179 3.90 -3.70 2.60
N SER A 180 4.98 -4.30 2.09
CA SER A 180 4.99 -5.70 1.61
C SER A 180 4.64 -6.70 2.71
N ASN A 181 5.17 -6.50 3.92
CA ASN A 181 4.81 -7.29 5.08
C ASN A 181 3.32 -7.13 5.44
N SER A 182 2.80 -5.89 5.39
CA SER A 182 1.38 -5.61 5.64
C SER A 182 0.45 -6.29 4.61
N LEU A 183 0.85 -6.32 3.33
CA LEU A 183 0.16 -7.04 2.25
C LEU A 183 0.08 -8.55 2.53
N ALA A 184 1.19 -9.14 2.96
CA ALA A 184 1.24 -10.57 3.29
C ALA A 184 0.32 -10.90 4.47
N ILE A 185 0.35 -10.09 5.54
CA ILE A 185 -0.54 -10.28 6.69
C ILE A 185 -2.01 -10.13 6.30
N ASN A 186 -2.34 -9.19 5.42
CA ASN A 186 -3.72 -8.99 4.95
C ASN A 186 -4.27 -10.19 4.16
N THR A 187 -3.39 -10.99 3.54
CA THR A 187 -3.79 -12.16 2.74
C THR A 187 -4.58 -13.19 3.56
N ASP A 188 -4.31 -13.32 4.85
CA ASP A 188 -5.07 -14.21 5.72
C ASP A 188 -6.50 -13.71 5.99
N PHE A 189 -6.69 -12.39 6.06
CA PHE A 189 -8.01 -11.78 6.20
C PHE A 189 -8.82 -11.87 4.90
N LEU A 190 -8.16 -11.85 3.74
CA LEU A 190 -8.80 -12.15 2.46
C LEU A 190 -9.36 -13.58 2.43
N LYS A 191 -8.59 -14.57 2.91
CA LYS A 191 -9.01 -15.98 2.95
C LYS A 191 -10.22 -16.18 3.88
N GLN A 192 -10.22 -15.52 5.04
CA GLN A 192 -11.36 -15.57 5.97
C GLN A 192 -12.62 -14.97 5.36
N ASN A 193 -12.50 -13.88 4.60
CA ASN A 193 -13.65 -13.27 3.92
C ASN A 193 -14.25 -14.18 2.82
N LYS A 194 -13.42 -14.91 2.08
CA LYS A 194 -13.89 -15.88 1.06
C LYS A 194 -14.75 -17.00 1.65
N ASN A 195 -14.53 -17.39 2.90
CA ASN A 195 -15.35 -18.40 3.57
C ASN A 195 -16.75 -17.89 3.94
N ASN A 196 -16.93 -16.57 4.06
CA ASN A 196 -18.21 -15.94 4.38
C ASN A 196 -19.06 -15.63 3.13
N HIS A 197 -18.43 -15.43 1.97
CA HIS A 197 -19.12 -15.28 0.70
C HIS A 197 -19.20 -16.61 -0.05
N ARG A 198 -20.23 -17.42 0.21
CA ARG A 198 -20.70 -18.44 -0.74
C ARG A 198 -21.28 -17.73 -1.97
N LEU A 199 -20.42 -17.24 -2.86
CA LEU A 199 -20.86 -16.72 -4.15
C LEU A 199 -21.45 -17.87 -4.96
N SER A 200 -22.71 -17.69 -5.36
CA SER A 200 -23.43 -18.59 -6.25
C SER A 200 -22.59 -18.83 -7.50
N LYS A 201 -22.10 -20.07 -7.68
CA LYS A 201 -21.55 -20.54 -8.94
C LYS A 201 -22.70 -20.61 -9.94
N GLY A 202 -22.94 -19.51 -10.65
CA GLY A 202 -24.03 -19.44 -11.61
C GLY A 202 -23.76 -18.45 -12.74
N GLY A 203 -23.25 -18.97 -13.87
CA GLY A 203 -23.56 -18.43 -15.19
C GLY A 203 -22.52 -17.53 -15.87
N ARG A 204 -21.83 -18.11 -16.87
CA ARG A 204 -21.11 -17.51 -18.00
C ARG A 204 -19.76 -16.82 -17.69
N ASN A 205 -18.69 -17.45 -18.17
CA ASN A 205 -17.26 -17.06 -18.12
C ASN A 205 -16.91 -15.76 -18.89
N VAL A 206 -17.76 -14.74 -18.90
CA VAL A 206 -17.55 -13.51 -19.69
C VAL A 206 -17.08 -12.34 -18.82
N PHE A 207 -17.40 -12.31 -17.52
CA PHE A 207 -17.03 -11.21 -16.63
C PHE A 207 -16.23 -11.68 -15.40
N PRO A 208 -15.27 -10.88 -14.90
CA PRO A 208 -14.50 -11.22 -13.71
C PRO A 208 -15.37 -11.35 -12.45
N SER A 209 -14.99 -12.22 -11.53
CA SER A 209 -15.72 -12.44 -10.27
C SER A 209 -15.76 -11.24 -9.32
N TRP A 210 -14.97 -10.19 -9.57
CA TRP A 210 -14.97 -8.95 -8.79
C TRP A 210 -15.97 -7.91 -9.31
N LEU A 211 -16.53 -8.12 -10.51
CA LEU A 211 -17.51 -7.22 -11.09
C LEU A 211 -18.90 -7.57 -10.56
N SER A 212 -19.63 -6.58 -10.03
CA SER A 212 -20.99 -6.80 -9.52
C SER A 212 -21.98 -7.09 -10.65
N SER A 213 -23.10 -7.75 -10.34
CA SER A 213 -24.15 -7.99 -11.33
C SER A 213 -24.76 -6.69 -11.87
N ASP A 214 -24.82 -5.64 -11.05
CA ASP A 214 -25.28 -4.31 -11.45
C ASP A 214 -24.31 -3.65 -12.44
N ASP A 215 -23.00 -3.71 -12.15
CA ASP A 215 -21.97 -3.24 -13.08
C ASP A 215 -21.98 -4.04 -14.38
N MET A 216 -22.14 -5.36 -14.29
CA MET A 216 -22.26 -6.25 -15.45
C MET A 216 -23.47 -5.88 -16.32
N ASN A 217 -24.63 -5.58 -15.72
CA ASN A 217 -25.82 -5.15 -16.45
C ASN A 217 -25.59 -3.83 -17.21
N LEU A 218 -24.86 -2.88 -16.61
CA LEU A 218 -24.49 -1.63 -17.27
C LEU A 218 -23.53 -1.84 -18.46
N LEU A 219 -22.66 -2.85 -18.41
CA LEU A 219 -21.75 -3.18 -19.52
C LEU A 219 -22.42 -3.96 -20.66
N ILE A 220 -23.45 -4.75 -20.37
CA ILE A 220 -24.11 -5.63 -21.36
C ILE A 220 -25.31 -4.95 -22.02
N SER A 221 -26.05 -4.11 -21.28
CA SER A 221 -27.35 -3.63 -21.74
C SER A 221 -27.22 -2.42 -22.68
N ASN A 222 -27.87 -2.49 -23.85
CA ASN A 222 -28.28 -1.32 -24.65
C ASN A 222 -29.37 -0.48 -23.95
N SER A 223 -29.46 -0.55 -22.61
CA SER A 223 -30.44 0.20 -21.85
C SER A 223 -29.95 1.64 -21.69
N SER A 224 -30.87 2.59 -21.59
CA SER A 224 -30.56 4.01 -21.38
C SER A 224 -29.83 4.16 -20.04
N ILE A 225 -28.50 4.18 -20.08
CA ILE A 225 -27.66 4.48 -18.93
C ILE A 225 -28.08 5.86 -18.41
N LYS A 226 -28.60 5.90 -17.18
CA LYS A 226 -28.92 7.15 -16.53
C LYS A 226 -27.62 7.82 -16.09
N ALA A 227 -27.10 8.69 -16.95
CA ALA A 227 -25.91 9.48 -16.65
C ALA A 227 -26.25 10.60 -15.67
N ASP A 228 -25.35 10.84 -14.71
CA ASP A 228 -25.45 11.98 -13.81
C ASP A 228 -24.89 13.25 -14.47
N LEU A 229 -23.82 13.11 -15.25
CA LEU A 229 -23.27 14.15 -16.11
C LEU A 229 -23.07 13.66 -17.53
N VAL A 230 -23.15 14.60 -18.47
CA VAL A 230 -22.92 14.37 -19.89
C VAL A 230 -21.83 15.32 -20.36
N VAL A 231 -20.79 14.79 -20.97
CA VAL A 231 -19.73 15.55 -21.61
C VAL A 231 -19.93 15.49 -23.12
N ALA A 232 -19.94 16.65 -23.78
CA ALA A 232 -20.11 16.73 -25.22
C ALA A 232 -19.31 17.92 -25.78
N GLU A 233 -18.40 17.65 -26.69
CA GLU A 233 -17.51 18.65 -27.31
C GLU A 233 -18.31 19.75 -28.03
N ASP A 234 -19.43 19.37 -28.66
CA ASP A 234 -20.37 20.25 -29.35
C ASP A 234 -21.17 21.18 -28.41
N GLY A 235 -21.02 21.04 -27.09
CA GLY A 235 -21.75 21.82 -26.09
C GLY A 235 -23.18 21.35 -25.81
N SER A 236 -23.61 20.21 -26.38
CA SER A 236 -24.93 19.62 -26.12
C SER A 236 -25.03 18.86 -24.78
N GLY A 237 -23.96 18.84 -24.00
CA GLY A 237 -23.84 18.22 -22.68
C GLY A 237 -23.76 19.25 -21.56
N HIS A 238 -23.55 18.77 -20.34
CA HIS A 238 -23.32 19.60 -19.16
C HIS A 238 -21.94 20.28 -19.20
N PHE A 239 -20.93 19.58 -19.73
CA PHE A 239 -19.56 20.07 -19.87
C PHE A 239 -19.04 19.79 -21.28
N LYS A 240 -18.09 20.63 -21.73
CA LYS A 240 -17.32 20.37 -22.95
C LYS A 240 -16.11 19.48 -22.68
N ASN A 241 -15.49 19.68 -21.52
CA ASN A 241 -14.27 18.99 -21.12
C ASN A 241 -14.57 17.85 -20.13
N ILE A 242 -13.81 16.77 -20.23
CA ILE A 242 -13.93 15.61 -19.32
C ILE A 242 -13.40 15.97 -17.93
N GLN A 243 -12.30 16.72 -17.84
CA GLN A 243 -11.73 17.10 -16.54
C GLN A 243 -12.72 17.95 -15.70
N ASP A 244 -13.49 18.83 -16.34
CA ASP A 244 -14.48 19.65 -15.65
C ASP A 244 -15.61 18.81 -15.06
N ALA A 245 -16.05 17.77 -15.76
CA ALA A 245 -17.04 16.83 -15.25
C ALA A 245 -16.49 16.01 -14.06
N ILE A 246 -15.21 15.62 -14.10
CA ILE A 246 -14.54 14.93 -12.99
C ILE A 246 -14.39 15.86 -11.78
N ASN A 247 -14.01 17.12 -11.99
CA ASN A 247 -13.93 18.13 -10.94
C ASN A 247 -15.30 18.36 -10.31
N LYS A 248 -16.36 18.46 -11.13
CA LYS A 248 -17.73 18.59 -10.62
C LYS A 248 -18.17 17.38 -9.82
N ALA A 249 -17.77 16.18 -10.24
CA ALA A 249 -18.02 14.95 -9.51
C ALA A 249 -17.26 14.90 -8.17
N ALA A 250 -16.14 15.63 -8.01
CA ALA A 250 -15.39 15.69 -6.77
C ALA A 250 -16.16 16.41 -5.65
N GLU A 251 -16.94 17.44 -6.01
CA GLU A 251 -17.71 18.30 -5.09
C GLU A 251 -18.86 17.58 -4.39
N ARG A 252 -19.20 16.35 -4.81
CA ARG A 252 -20.34 15.60 -4.26
C ARG A 252 -20.10 15.22 -2.81
N GLU A 253 -21.09 15.50 -1.97
CA GLU A 253 -21.13 15.03 -0.58
C GLU A 253 -21.28 13.51 -0.51
N SER A 254 -22.22 12.95 -1.29
CA SER A 254 -22.42 11.50 -1.38
C SER A 254 -21.43 10.88 -2.34
N LYS A 255 -20.66 9.90 -1.85
CA LYS A 255 -19.71 9.10 -2.65
C LYS A 255 -20.36 7.85 -3.25
N THR A 256 -21.66 7.91 -3.54
CA THR A 256 -22.35 6.86 -4.34
C THR A 256 -21.84 6.86 -5.79
N ARG A 257 -22.15 5.79 -6.54
CA ARG A 257 -21.76 5.67 -7.95
C ARG A 257 -22.23 6.89 -8.73
N PHE A 258 -21.32 7.46 -9.51
CA PHE A 258 -21.57 8.64 -10.33
C PHE A 258 -21.12 8.41 -11.76
N VAL A 259 -22.07 8.49 -12.68
CA VAL A 259 -21.88 8.12 -14.07
C VAL A 259 -21.68 9.37 -14.90
N ILE A 260 -20.47 9.51 -15.46
CA ILE A 260 -20.15 10.52 -16.46
C ILE A 260 -20.24 9.85 -17.84
N TYR A 261 -21.21 10.27 -18.64
CA TYR A 261 -21.34 9.84 -20.02
C TYR A 261 -20.63 10.82 -20.94
N VAL A 262 -19.70 10.32 -21.74
CA VAL A 262 -18.90 11.10 -22.68
C VAL A 262 -19.37 10.74 -24.09
N LYS A 263 -19.97 11.71 -24.78
CA LYS A 263 -20.43 11.51 -26.15
C LYS A 263 -19.26 11.23 -27.09
N LYS A 264 -19.57 10.77 -28.31
CA LYS A 264 -18.60 10.66 -29.38
C LYS A 264 -17.92 12.01 -29.65
N GLY A 265 -16.62 11.96 -29.88
CA GLY A 265 -15.76 13.13 -30.01
C GLY A 265 -14.30 12.76 -29.78
N THR A 266 -13.42 13.71 -30.08
CA THR A 266 -11.99 13.60 -29.80
C THR A 266 -11.63 14.65 -28.75
N TYR A 267 -11.36 14.19 -27.54
CA TYR A 267 -11.08 15.03 -26.39
C TYR A 267 -9.57 15.11 -26.18
N GLU A 268 -8.96 16.22 -26.58
CA GLU A 268 -7.53 16.47 -26.35
C GLU A 268 -7.30 17.03 -24.95
N GLU A 269 -7.25 16.14 -23.97
CA GLU A 269 -7.14 16.46 -22.55
C GLU A 269 -6.26 15.43 -21.82
N ASN A 270 -5.45 15.89 -20.86
CA ASN A 270 -4.80 15.00 -19.90
C ASN A 270 -5.67 14.89 -18.64
N ILE A 271 -6.30 13.73 -18.47
CA ILE A 271 -7.24 13.47 -17.38
C ILE A 271 -6.50 13.11 -16.10
N LYS A 272 -6.78 13.84 -15.02
CA LYS A 272 -6.29 13.55 -13.66
C LYS A 272 -7.46 13.29 -12.71
N VAL A 273 -7.48 12.08 -12.16
CA VAL A 273 -8.46 11.66 -11.15
C VAL A 273 -7.79 11.64 -9.78
N ASP A 274 -8.20 12.58 -8.93
CA ASP A 274 -7.69 12.74 -7.56
C ASP A 274 -8.10 11.59 -6.63
N VAL A 275 -7.38 11.43 -5.51
CA VAL A 275 -7.70 10.45 -4.47
C VAL A 275 -9.07 10.63 -3.81
N ASN A 276 -9.59 11.86 -3.81
CA ASN A 276 -10.90 12.19 -3.26
C ASN A 276 -12.08 11.84 -4.20
N ASN A 277 -11.77 11.47 -5.46
CA ASN A 277 -12.76 11.19 -6.49
C ASN A 277 -13.14 9.72 -6.49
N GLU A 278 -14.06 9.37 -5.58
CA GLU A 278 -14.54 8.00 -5.38
C GLU A 278 -15.77 7.66 -6.22
N ASN A 279 -15.81 6.40 -6.68
CA ASN A 279 -16.97 5.78 -7.34
C ASN A 279 -17.46 6.52 -8.58
N ILE A 280 -16.54 7.08 -9.37
CA ILE A 280 -16.84 7.67 -10.68
C ILE A 280 -16.71 6.58 -11.74
N MET A 281 -17.75 6.43 -12.55
CA MET A 281 -17.79 5.58 -13.74
C MET A 281 -17.84 6.47 -14.97
N MET A 282 -16.95 6.22 -15.94
CA MET A 282 -16.98 6.91 -17.22
C MET A 282 -17.41 5.96 -18.33
N ILE A 283 -18.32 6.42 -19.18
CA ILE A 283 -18.91 5.62 -20.25
C ILE A 283 -18.89 6.43 -21.54
N GLY A 284 -18.31 5.86 -22.59
CA GLY A 284 -18.23 6.46 -23.93
C GLY A 284 -19.25 5.87 -24.90
N ASP A 285 -19.40 6.49 -26.07
CA ASP A 285 -20.26 5.99 -27.16
C ASP A 285 -19.69 4.76 -27.90
N GLY A 286 -18.43 4.44 -27.67
CA GLY A 286 -17.72 3.44 -28.47
C GLY A 286 -16.22 3.64 -28.43
N THR A 287 -15.43 2.56 -28.39
CA THR A 287 -13.96 2.63 -28.47
C THR A 287 -13.46 3.42 -29.67
N LYS A 288 -14.18 3.43 -30.79
CA LYS A 288 -13.80 4.21 -31.99
C LYS A 288 -14.58 5.51 -32.15
N GLN A 289 -15.43 5.85 -31.19
CA GLN A 289 -16.32 7.01 -31.25
C GLN A 289 -15.93 8.07 -30.22
N THR A 290 -15.51 7.64 -29.03
CA THR A 290 -15.03 8.52 -27.97
C THR A 290 -13.54 8.29 -27.79
N ILE A 291 -12.73 9.25 -28.23
CA ILE A 291 -11.27 9.19 -28.21
C ILE A 291 -10.77 10.25 -27.22
N ILE A 292 -9.87 9.87 -26.31
CA ILE A 292 -9.20 10.82 -25.42
C ILE A 292 -7.72 10.79 -25.78
N THR A 293 -7.14 11.95 -26.09
CA THR A 293 -5.75 12.07 -26.53
C THR A 293 -4.99 13.00 -25.60
N GLY A 294 -3.77 12.62 -25.22
CA GLY A 294 -2.88 13.43 -24.40
C GLY A 294 -1.71 13.97 -25.20
N SER A 295 -1.26 15.18 -24.89
CA SER A 295 -0.11 15.80 -25.57
C SER A 295 1.14 15.94 -24.68
N LYS A 296 1.07 15.48 -23.43
CA LYS A 296 2.20 15.53 -22.50
C LYS A 296 3.24 14.47 -22.82
N SER A 297 4.50 14.90 -22.93
CA SER A 297 5.62 13.99 -23.11
C SER A 297 6.79 14.33 -22.19
N PHE A 298 7.67 13.34 -21.99
CA PHE A 298 8.91 13.56 -21.26
C PHE A 298 9.81 14.62 -21.91
N LYS A 299 9.83 14.68 -23.25
CA LYS A 299 10.62 15.67 -23.99
C LYS A 299 10.17 17.12 -23.71
N ASP A 300 8.89 17.30 -23.38
CA ASP A 300 8.31 18.60 -23.06
C ASP A 300 8.52 19.01 -21.58
N GLY A 301 9.21 18.17 -20.80
CA GLY A 301 9.55 18.42 -19.40
C GLY A 301 8.45 17.99 -18.42
N PHE A 302 7.50 17.16 -18.85
CA PHE A 302 6.67 16.36 -17.94
C PHE A 302 7.43 15.12 -17.50
N SER A 303 7.09 14.54 -16.37
CA SER A 303 7.65 13.25 -15.99
C SER A 303 6.97 12.09 -16.69
N ILE A 304 7.59 10.92 -16.59
CA ILE A 304 7.00 9.68 -17.09
C ILE A 304 5.65 9.43 -16.40
N PHE A 305 5.56 9.65 -15.08
CA PHE A 305 4.32 9.52 -14.31
C PHE A 305 3.21 10.48 -14.79
N ASN A 306 3.54 11.75 -15.03
CA ASN A 306 2.56 12.77 -15.44
C ASN A 306 2.37 12.90 -16.95
N SER A 307 2.98 12.03 -17.76
CA SER A 307 2.82 11.99 -19.21
C SER A 307 1.60 11.18 -19.68
N ALA A 308 0.96 10.43 -18.78
CA ALA A 308 -0.20 9.62 -19.12
C ALA A 308 -1.39 10.48 -19.62
N THR A 309 -2.03 10.05 -20.72
CA THR A 309 -3.26 10.65 -21.26
C THR A 309 -4.42 10.60 -20.27
N ALA A 310 -4.52 9.49 -19.51
CA ALA A 310 -5.42 9.38 -18.37
C ALA A 310 -4.63 8.80 -17.19
N GLY A 311 -4.33 9.63 -16.20
CA GLY A 311 -3.63 9.29 -14.98
C GLY A 311 -4.59 9.17 -13.80
N LYS A 312 -4.42 8.13 -12.98
CA LYS A 312 -5.27 7.88 -11.82
C LYS A 312 -4.43 7.72 -10.56
N SER A 313 -4.69 8.57 -9.56
CA SER A 313 -3.97 8.55 -8.27
C SER A 313 -4.61 7.64 -7.21
N ASN A 314 -5.73 6.98 -7.53
CA ASN A 314 -6.54 6.17 -6.62
C ASN A 314 -6.86 4.76 -7.18
N SER A 315 -7.10 3.77 -6.31
CA SER A 315 -7.31 2.38 -6.73
C SER A 315 -8.72 1.83 -6.55
N PHE A 316 -9.74 2.70 -6.44
CA PHE A 316 -11.14 2.26 -6.39
C PHE A 316 -11.84 2.51 -7.71
N ILE A 317 -12.28 1.39 -8.33
CA ILE A 317 -13.14 1.22 -9.51
C ILE A 317 -13.39 2.53 -10.28
N PHE A 318 -12.43 2.86 -11.14
CA PHE A 318 -12.70 3.74 -12.27
C PHE A 318 -12.89 2.78 -13.43
N LEU A 319 -14.14 2.35 -13.62
CA LEU A 319 -14.47 1.61 -14.83
C LEU A 319 -14.48 2.65 -15.94
N LEU A 320 -13.34 2.81 -16.61
CA LEU A 320 -13.40 3.02 -18.04
C LEU A 320 -14.01 1.73 -18.59
N SER A 321 -15.32 1.73 -18.75
CA SER A 321 -15.95 0.74 -19.62
C SER A 321 -15.26 0.79 -20.99
N CYS A 322 -15.16 -0.34 -21.68
CA CYS A 322 -14.39 -0.58 -22.92
C CYS A 322 -14.85 0.25 -24.14
N TYR A 323 -15.08 1.55 -23.97
CA TYR A 323 -15.63 2.48 -24.92
C TYR A 323 -14.78 3.73 -25.11
N PHE A 324 -13.55 3.73 -24.59
CA PHE A 324 -12.57 4.78 -24.87
C PHE A 324 -11.35 4.20 -25.57
N PHE A 325 -10.86 4.89 -26.58
CA PHE A 325 -9.50 4.72 -27.08
C PHE A 325 -8.65 5.83 -26.51
N LEU A 326 -7.67 5.46 -25.68
CA LEU A 326 -6.69 6.38 -25.10
C LEU A 326 -5.46 6.37 -26.01
N VAL A 327 -5.07 7.53 -26.51
CA VAL A 327 -3.86 7.73 -27.33
C VAL A 327 -2.84 8.57 -26.58
#